data_AF-A0A526QF55-F1
#
_entry.id   AF-A0A526QF55-F1
#
_cell.length_a   1.000
_cell.length_b   1.000
_cell.length_c   1.000
_cell.angle_alpha   90.00
_cell.angle_beta   90.00
_cell.angle_gamma   90.00
#
_symmetry.space_group_name_H-M   'P 1'
#
loop_
_entity.id
_entity.type
_entity.pdbx_description
1 polymer ?
#
loop_
_entity_poly.entity_id
_entity_poly.type
_entity_poly.pdbx_seq_one_letter_code
_entity_poly.pdbx_strand_id
1 'polypeptide(L)' 'SMFESLGRYGVAIKHAHNRSKSIRALNSLPLDIQKDIGWPASPPNDPQAVLAHLLLGSAR' A
#
# COMPACT_ATOMS: atom_id res chain seq x y z
N SER A 1 5.56 18.70 21.76
CA SER A 1 6.97 19.12 21.50
C SER A 1 7.50 18.45 20.21
N MET A 2 8.70 18.79 19.69
CA MET A 2 9.23 18.16 18.45
C MET A 2 9.34 16.62 18.51
N PHE A 3 9.49 16.03 19.71
CA PHE A 3 9.52 14.57 19.88
C PHE A 3 8.15 13.92 19.76
N GLU A 4 7.09 14.64 20.15
CA GLU A 4 5.71 14.17 20.07
C GLU A 4 5.23 14.10 18.61
N SER A 5 5.60 15.08 17.77
CA SER A 5 5.32 15.01 16.34
C SER A 5 6.05 13.84 15.68
N LEU A 6 7.35 13.63 16.00
CA LEU A 6 8.11 12.49 15.50
C LEU A 6 7.48 11.14 15.87
N GLY A 7 7.01 11.00 17.11
CA GLY A 7 6.27 9.81 17.56
C GLY A 7 5.01 9.55 16.71
N ARG A 8 4.22 10.59 16.43
CA ARG A 8 3.02 10.48 15.57
C ARG A 8 3.35 10.08 14.13
N TYR A 9 4.42 10.64 13.55
CA TYR A 9 4.85 10.24 12.20
C TYR A 9 5.31 8.78 12.15
N GLY A 10 6.06 8.31 13.15
CA GLY A 10 6.46 6.90 13.24
C GLY A 10 5.26 5.94 13.30
N VAL A 11 4.24 6.31 14.08
CA VAL A 11 2.97 5.58 14.13
C VAL A 11 2.27 5.56 12.77
N ALA A 12 2.17 6.71 12.10
CA ALA A 12 1.55 6.81 10.77
C ALA A 12 2.29 5.95 9.71
N ILE A 13 3.63 5.97 9.72
CA ILE A 13 4.46 5.13 8.83
C ILE A 13 4.22 3.65 9.10
N LYS A 14 4.18 3.23 10.37
CA LYS A 14 3.90 1.84 10.75
C LYS A 14 2.50 1.41 10.30
N HIS A 15 1.49 2.26 10.47
CA HIS A 15 0.13 1.98 10.00
C HIS A 15 0.07 1.82 8.47
N ALA A 16 0.71 2.73 7.72
CA ALA A 16 0.80 2.62 6.27
C ALA A 16 1.48 1.32 5.83
N HIS A 17 2.62 0.97 6.46
CA HIS A 17 3.34 -0.27 6.17
C HIS A 17 2.48 -1.52 6.42
N ASN A 18 1.80 -1.58 7.56
CA ASN A 18 0.91 -2.68 7.91
C ASN A 18 -0.25 -2.80 6.91
N ARG A 19 -0.86 -1.67 6.52
CA ARG A 19 -1.91 -1.64 5.50
C ARG A 19 -1.41 -2.20 4.17
N SER A 20 -0.22 -1.79 3.70
CA SER A 20 0.36 -2.31 2.47
C SER A 20 0.64 -3.82 2.54
N LYS A 21 1.06 -4.34 3.71
CA LYS A 21 1.20 -5.80 3.93
C LYS A 21 -0.14 -6.52 3.82
N SER A 22 -1.19 -6.01 4.48
CA SER A 22 -2.52 -6.60 4.41
C SER A 22 -3.07 -6.63 2.98
N ILE A 23 -2.91 -5.54 2.23
CA ILE A 23 -3.33 -5.47 0.82
C ILE A 23 -2.59 -6.52 -0.02
N ARG A 24 -1.27 -6.67 0.14
CA ARG A 24 -0.51 -7.70 -0.58
C ARG A 24 -0.99 -9.11 -0.24
N ALA A 25 -1.28 -9.38 1.03
CA ALA A 25 -1.81 -10.66 1.46
C ALA A 25 -3.19 -10.93 0.83
N LEU A 26 -4.09 -9.96 0.85
CA LEU A 26 -5.42 -10.09 0.25
C LEU A 26 -5.35 -10.26 -1.27
N ASN A 27 -4.44 -9.54 -1.95
CA ASN A 27 -4.21 -9.69 -3.38
C ASN A 27 -3.57 -11.04 -3.76
N SER A 28 -2.92 -11.72 -2.81
CA SER A 28 -2.35 -13.06 -3.01
C SER A 28 -3.36 -14.19 -2.84
N LEU A 29 -4.57 -13.89 -2.34
CA LEU A 29 -5.64 -14.88 -2.21
C LEU A 29 -6.12 -15.35 -3.60
N PRO A 30 -6.61 -16.59 -3.75
CA PRO A 30 -7.32 -17.03 -4.95
C PRO A 30 -8.50 -16.12 -5.31
N LEU A 31 -8.80 -15.98 -6.61
CA LEU A 31 -9.84 -15.08 -7.12
C LEU A 31 -11.23 -15.38 -6.56
N ASP A 32 -11.57 -16.65 -6.35
CA ASP A 32 -12.86 -17.05 -5.80
C ASP A 32 -13.01 -16.57 -4.35
N ILE A 33 -11.96 -16.72 -3.53
CA ILE A 33 -11.94 -16.19 -2.16
C ILE A 33 -12.03 -14.66 -2.15
N GLN A 34 -11.33 -13.99 -3.07
CA GLN A 34 -11.40 -12.53 -3.19
C GLN A 34 -12.83 -12.05 -3.53
N LYS A 35 -13.54 -12.76 -4.42
CA LYS A 35 -14.94 -12.46 -4.76
C LYS A 35 -15.86 -12.70 -3.56
N ASP A 36 -15.69 -13.82 -2.86
CA ASP A 36 -16.54 -14.20 -1.73
C ASP A 36 -16.50 -13.17 -0.59
N ILE A 37 -15.34 -12.56 -0.36
CA ILE A 37 -15.16 -11.51 0.66
C ILE A 37 -15.39 -10.10 0.12
N GLY A 38 -15.76 -9.95 -1.15
CA GLY A 38 -15.93 -8.65 -1.80
C GLY A 38 -14.64 -7.82 -1.89
N TRP A 39 -13.47 -8.47 -1.95
CA TRP A 39 -12.18 -7.82 -2.15
C TRP A 39 -11.89 -7.70 -3.65
N PRO A 40 -12.03 -6.50 -4.26
CA PRO A 40 -11.56 -6.33 -5.61
C PRO A 40 -10.03 -6.33 -5.57
N ALA A 41 -9.37 -7.30 -6.21
CA ALA A 41 -8.02 -7.05 -6.71
C ALA A 41 -8.13 -5.89 -7.70
N SER A 42 -8.00 -4.65 -7.23
CA SER A 42 -7.79 -3.52 -8.12
C SER A 42 -6.60 -3.86 -9.02
N PRO A 43 -6.65 -3.47 -10.31
CA PRO A 43 -5.50 -3.64 -11.18
C PRO A 43 -4.28 -3.03 -10.48
N PRO A 44 -3.07 -3.59 -10.66
CA PRO A 44 -1.83 -3.13 -10.01
C PRO A 44 -1.40 -1.69 -10.37
N ASN A 45 -2.28 -0.93 -11.02
CA ASN A 45 -2.06 0.43 -11.46
C ASN A 45 -2.71 1.40 -10.47
N ASP A 46 -2.24 1.42 -9.22
CA ASP A 46 -2.44 2.60 -8.38
C ASP A 46 -1.76 3.76 -9.12
N PRO A 47 -2.50 4.75 -9.66
CA PRO A 47 -1.91 5.79 -10.48
C PRO A 47 -0.86 6.59 -9.72
N GLN A 48 -0.92 6.63 -8.38
CA GLN A 48 0.13 7.25 -7.57
C GLN A 48 1.38 6.37 -7.48
N ALA A 49 1.23 5.05 -7.32
CA ALA A 49 2.37 4.12 -7.35
C ALA A 49 3.04 4.09 -8.72
N VAL A 50 2.25 4.13 -9.80
CA VAL A 50 2.73 4.19 -11.19
C VAL A 50 3.44 5.50 -11.45
N LEU A 51 2.85 6.63 -11.03
CA LEU A 51 3.49 7.93 -11.12
C LEU A 51 4.80 7.98 -10.31
N ALA A 52 4.81 7.45 -9.08
CA ALA A 52 6.01 7.38 -8.27
C ALA A 52 7.08 6.50 -8.93
N HIS A 53 6.71 5.36 -9.50
CA HIS A 53 7.61 4.50 -10.28
C HIS A 53 8.12 5.18 -11.56
N LEU A 54 7.29 5.94 -12.27
CA LEU A 54 7.70 6.69 -13.47
C LEU A 54 8.64 7.85 -13.11
N LEU A 55 8.33 8.60 -12.05
CA LEU A 55 9.16 9.71 -11.58
C LEU A 55 10.50 9.21 -11.02
N LEU A 56 10.50 8.13 -10.25
CA LEU A 56 11.70 7.57 -9.61
C LEU A 56 12.50 6.63 -10.53
N GLY A 57 11.84 6.01 -11.51
CA GLY A 57 12.40 5.02 -12.44
C GLY A 57 12.83 5.58 -13.80
N SER A 58 12.71 6.89 -14.04
CA SER A 58 13.18 7.53 -15.28
C SER A 58 14.70 7.68 -15.41
N ALA A 59 15.48 7.07 -14.51
CA ALA A 59 16.92 7.00 -14.63
C ALA A 59 17.38 5.58 -15.02
N ARG A 60 17.57 5.43 -16.34
CA ARG A 60 18.39 4.42 -17.06
C ARG A 60 17.67 3.16 -17.52
#